data_AF-A0A6I4QIF3-F1
#
_entry.id   AF-A0A6I4QIF3-F1
#
_cell.length_a   1.000
_cell.length_b   1.000
_cell.length_c   1.000
_cell.angle_alpha   90.00
_cell.angle_beta   90.00
_cell.angle_gamma   90.00
#
_symmetry.space_group_name_H-M   'P 1'
#
loop_
_entity.id
_entity.type
_entity.pdbx_description
1 polymer ?
#
loop_
_entity_poly.entity_id
_entity_poly.type
_entity_poly.pdbx_seq_one_letter_code
_entity_poly.pdbx_strand_id
1 'polypeptide(L)' 'MKQIQLAHLYKNGGFYGYGIAVDGQLLTNQVAVSIETKPNQPPRIYVDFYLDSEAVNNPIDIELGKKKQGGGR' A
#
# COMPACT_ATOMS: atom_id res chain seq x y z
N MET A 1 -9.52 -9.45 1.64
CA MET A 1 -8.20 -8.77 1.67
C MET A 1 -8.03 -8.06 0.33
N LYS A 2 -7.43 -6.88 0.32
CA LYS A 2 -7.11 -6.17 -0.92
C LYS A 2 -5.68 -6.51 -1.37
N GLN A 3 -5.43 -6.46 -2.67
CA GLN A 3 -4.12 -6.75 -3.25
C GLN A 3 -3.43 -5.45 -3.65
N ILE A 4 -2.12 -5.37 -3.38
CA ILE A 4 -1.31 -4.25 -3.86
C ILE A 4 -1.00 -4.40 -5.35
N GLN A 5 -0.84 -3.28 -6.03
CA GLN A 5 -0.51 -3.19 -7.45
C GLN A 5 0.66 -2.21 -7.63
N LEU A 6 1.63 -2.57 -8.46
CA LEU A 6 2.68 -1.63 -8.89
C LEU A 6 2.11 -0.70 -9.96
N ALA A 7 2.07 0.60 -9.67
CA ALA A 7 1.65 1.63 -10.59
C ALA A 7 2.86 2.28 -11.29
N HIS A 8 2.78 2.44 -12.61
CA HIS A 8 3.69 3.28 -13.38
C HIS A 8 3.13 4.70 -13.43
N LEU A 9 3.89 5.65 -12.89
CA LEU A 9 3.50 7.04 -12.85
C LEU A 9 4.04 7.75 -14.08
N TYR A 10 3.16 8.48 -14.78
CA TYR A 10 3.52 9.29 -15.92
C TYR A 10 3.12 10.74 -15.66
N LYS A 11 4.00 11.67 -16.04
CA LYS A 11 3.75 13.12 -15.97
C LYS A 11 4.18 13.75 -17.28
N ASN A 12 3.27 14.49 -17.91
CA ASN A 12 3.49 15.12 -19.23
C ASN A 12 3.96 14.14 -20.31
N GLY A 13 3.43 12.91 -20.30
CA GLY A 13 3.82 11.84 -21.23
C GLY A 13 5.15 11.16 -20.93
N GLY A 14 5.94 11.66 -19.96
CA GLY A 14 7.17 11.05 -19.51
C GLY A 14 6.95 10.10 -18.33
N PHE A 15 7.71 9.01 -18.27
CA PHE A 15 7.75 8.16 -17.08
C PHE A 15 8.37 8.95 -15.92
N TYR A 16 7.63 9.01 -14.81
CA TYR A 16 8.00 9.78 -13.62
C TYR A 16 8.48 8.88 -12.47
N GLY A 17 8.01 7.64 -12.40
CA GLY A 17 8.43 6.70 -11.37
C GLY A 17 7.38 5.64 -11.07
N TYR A 18 7.53 5.02 -9.90
CA TYR A 18 6.64 3.96 -9.45
C TYR A 18 5.79 4.42 -8.26
N GLY A 19 4.61 3.81 -8.12
CA GLY A 19 3.74 3.99 -6.97
C GLY A 19 3.05 2.69 -6.56
N ILE A 20 2.46 2.68 -5.36
CA ILE A 20 1.60 1.57 -4.93
C ILE A 20 0.14 1.96 -5.09
N ALA A 21 -0.62 1.11 -5.77
CA ALA A 21 -2.06 1.23 -5.89
C ALA A 21 -2.78 0.06 -5.21
N VAL A 22 -4.01 0.30 -4.78
CA VAL A 22 -4.94 -0.69 -4.28
C VAL A 22 -6.29 -0.46 -4.94
N ASP A 23 -6.89 -1.51 -5.50
CA ASP A 23 -8.15 -1.43 -6.26
C ASP A 23 -8.10 -0.37 -7.38
N GLY A 24 -6.96 -0.25 -8.06
CA GLY A 24 -6.76 0.73 -9.14
C GLY A 24 -6.55 2.18 -8.68
N GLN A 25 -6.54 2.45 -7.37
CA GLN A 25 -6.31 3.79 -6.82
C GLN A 25 -4.91 3.89 -6.23
N LEU A 26 -4.17 4.94 -6.61
CA LEU A 26 -2.84 5.22 -6.07
C LEU A 26 -2.96 5.59 -4.59
N LEU A 27 -2.17 4.95 -3.73
CA LEU A 27 -2.05 5.34 -2.33
C LEU A 27 -1.37 6.71 -2.25
N THR A 28 -1.98 7.62 -1.50
CA THR A 28 -1.46 8.97 -1.26
C THR A 28 -0.27 8.95 -0.30
N ASN A 29 0.40 10.09 -0.17
CA ASN A 29 1.50 10.32 0.77
C ASN A 29 2.75 9.45 0.57
N GLN A 30 2.87 8.76 -0.56
CA GLN A 30 4.12 8.11 -0.94
C GLN A 30 5.22 9.16 -1.18
N VAL A 31 6.37 8.97 -0.55
CA VAL A 31 7.50 9.91 -0.65
C VAL A 31 8.74 9.32 -1.33
N ALA A 32 8.97 8.01 -1.16
CA ALA A 32 10.10 7.34 -1.78
C ALA A 32 9.74 5.90 -2.18
N VAL A 33 10.40 5.42 -3.24
CA VAL A 33 10.32 4.03 -3.70
C VAL A 33 11.73 3.55 -4.02
N SER A 34 12.06 2.36 -3.51
CA SER A 34 13.25 1.62 -3.88
C SER A 34 12.87 0.21 -4.31
N ILE A 35 13.43 -0.26 -5.43
CA ILE A 35 13.21 -1.63 -5.93
C ILE A 35 14.53 -2.37 -5.80
N GLU A 36 14.52 -3.43 -4.99
CA GLU A 36 15.65 -4.33 -4.80
C GLU A 36 15.46 -5.56 -5.67
N THR A 37 16.46 -5.84 -6.50
CA THR A 37 16.54 -7.07 -7.28
C THR A 37 17.76 -7.86 -6.84
N LYS A 38 17.57 -9.17 -6.62
CA LYS A 38 18.65 -10.10 -6.26
C LYS A 38 18.62 -11.29 -7.23
N PRO A 39 19.78 -11.84 -7.62
CA PRO A 39 19.82 -13.05 -8.45
C PRO A 39 18.98 -14.17 -7.83
N ASN A 40 18.18 -14.85 -8.67
CA ASN A 40 17.34 -15.98 -8.29
C ASN A 40 16.28 -15.67 -7.20
N GLN A 41 15.88 -14.41 -7.04
CA GLN A 41 14.83 -14.00 -6.09
C GLN A 41 13.80 -13.10 -6.77
N PRO A 42 12.52 -13.18 -6.36
CA PRO A 42 11.53 -12.19 -6.80
C PRO A 42 11.94 -10.77 -6.39
N PRO A 43 11.69 -9.76 -7.23
CA PRO A 43 11.96 -8.37 -6.89
C PRO A 43 11.15 -7.95 -5.66
N ARG A 44 11.74 -7.09 -4.83
CA ARG A 44 11.08 -6.49 -3.66
C ARG A 44 11.00 -4.99 -3.83
N ILE A 45 9.89 -4.42 -3.40
CA ILE A 45 9.69 -2.97 -3.39
C ILE A 45 9.62 -2.50 -1.93
N TYR A 46 10.39 -1.46 -1.64
CA TYR A 46 10.35 -0.71 -0.39
C TYR A 46 9.74 0.64 -0.68
N VAL A 47 8.77 1.05 0.13
CA VAL A 47 7.99 2.25 -0.08
C VAL A 47 7.85 2.98 1.23
N ASP A 48 8.25 4.24 1.21
CA ASP A 48 8.10 5.12 2.35
C ASP A 48 6.86 5.99 2.15
N PHE A 49 6.03 6.05 3.19
CA PHE A 49 4.86 6.92 3.26
C PHE A 49 5.07 7.97 4.33
N TYR A 50 4.65 9.20 4.04
CA TYR A 50 4.51 10.23 5.06
C TYR A 50 3.23 9.99 5.85
N LEU A 51 3.35 9.89 7.18
CA LEU A 51 2.20 9.87 8.07
C LEU A 51 1.91 11.31 8.50
N ASP A 52 0.96 11.94 7.81
CA ASP A 52 0.49 13.25 8.19
C ASP A 52 -0.46 13.18 9.40
N SER A 53 -0.88 14.35 9.88
CA SER A 53 -1.81 14.45 11.01
C SER A 53 -3.15 13.78 10.73
N GLU A 54 -3.62 13.73 9.48
CA GLU A 54 -4.89 13.08 9.14
C GLU A 54 -4.78 11.56 9.31
N ALA A 55 -3.71 10.97 8.79
CA ALA A 55 -3.41 9.54 8.90
C ALA A 55 -3.19 9.10 10.36
N VAL A 56 -2.60 9.96 11.20
CA VAL A 56 -2.30 9.66 12.60
C VAL A 56 -3.50 9.86 13.52
N ASN A 57 -4.30 10.91 13.31
CA ASN A 57 -5.37 11.27 14.23
C ASN A 57 -6.64 10.42 14.08
N ASN A 58 -6.82 9.76 12.93
CA ASN A 58 -7.96 8.90 12.66
C ASN A 58 -7.52 7.46 12.31
N PRO A 59 -6.90 6.73 13.26
CA PRO A 59 -6.47 5.36 12.99
C PRO A 59 -7.69 4.47 12.73
N ILE A 60 -7.55 3.52 11.81
CA ILE A 60 -8.57 2.51 11.52
C ILE A 60 -8.14 1.19 12.17
N ASP A 61 -8.97 0.69 13.07
CA ASP A 61 -8.78 -0.64 13.67
C ASP A 61 -9.35 -1.71 12.73
N ILE A 62 -8.51 -2.65 12.31
CA ILE A 62 -8.91 -3.78 11.47
C ILE A 62 -8.80 -5.06 12.30
N GLU A 63 -9.95 -5.61 12.70
CA GLU A 63 -10.02 -6.93 13.36
C GLU A 63 -9.75 -8.04 12.34
N LEU A 64 -8.65 -8.80 12.53
CA LEU A 64 -8.34 -9.97 11.71
C LEU A 64 -8.90 -11.24 12.36
N GLY A 65 -10.12 -11.64 11.98
CA GLY A 65 -10.72 -12.91 12.42
C GLY A 65 -12.24 -12.96 12.30
N LYS A 66 -12.83 -14.17 12.32
CA LYS A 66 -14.29 -14.32 12.45
C LYS A 66 -14.69 -14.11 13.90
N LYS A 67 -15.56 -13.15 14.20
CA LYS A 67 -16.40 -13.25 15.41
C LYS A 67 -17.17 -14.57 15.32
N LYS A 68 -16.77 -15.58 16.12
CA LYS A 68 -17.70 -16.65 16.47
C LYS A 68 -18.82 -15.97 17.23
N GLN A 69 -20.02 -15.92 16.64
CA GLN A 69 -21.24 -15.61 17.37
C GLN A 69 -21.27 -16.51 18.61
N GLY A 70 -21.16 -15.90 19.79
CA GLY A 70 -21.57 -16.56 21.01
C GLY A 70 -23.07 -16.75 20.92
N GLY A 71 -23.50 -17.99 20.71
CA GLY A 71 -24.89 -18.38 20.88
C GLY A 71 -25.30 -18.10 22.32
N GLY A 72 -26.17 -17.10 22.49
CA GLY A 72 -26.94 -16.94 23.72
C GLY A 72 -27.88 -18.14 23.84
N ARG A 73 -27.71 -18.88 24.93
CA ARG A 73 -28.65 -19.87 25.44
C ARG A 73 -29.94 -19.20 25.89
#